data_AF-A0A971K729-F1
#
_entry.id   AF-A0A971K729-F1
#
_cell.length_a   1.000
_cell.length_b   1.000
_cell.length_c   1.000
_cell.angle_alpha   90.00
_cell.angle_beta   90.00
_cell.angle_gamma   90.00
#
_symmetry.space_group_name_H-M   'P 1'
#
loop_
_entity.id
_entity.type
_entity.pdbx_description
1 polymer ?
#
loop_
_entity_poly.entity_id
_entity_poly.type
_entity_poly.pdbx_seq_one_letter_code
_entity_poly.pdbx_strand_id
1 'polypeptide(L)'
;MSIKKDDEKEYRIGRFFVENGIINQAQLKEALELQSDNRERLLGEILVTMGILSKEELIMAIEMFMMMTDSDNMGIDEWLDQDEVDLMLRSIESSKSKSS
;
A
#
# COMPACT_ATOMS: atom_id res chain seq x y z
N MET A 1 -11.74 -16.08 17.77
CA MET A 1 -12.25 -15.47 16.53
C MET A 1 -11.04 -15.13 15.67
N SER A 2 -10.67 -15.98 14.72
CA SER A 2 -9.50 -15.73 13.88
C SER A 2 -9.92 -14.79 12.75
N ILE A 3 -9.44 -13.56 12.78
CA ILE A 3 -9.48 -12.70 11.59
C ILE A 3 -8.60 -13.41 10.56
N LYS A 4 -9.20 -13.83 9.44
CA LYS A 4 -8.43 -14.43 8.34
C LYS A 4 -7.56 -13.34 7.73
N LYS A 5 -6.35 -13.69 7.25
CA LYS A 5 -5.40 -12.73 6.66
C LYS A 5 -6.02 -11.88 5.54
N ASP A 6 -7.02 -12.41 4.84
CA ASP A 6 -7.71 -11.73 3.75
C ASP A 6 -8.59 -10.57 4.25
N ASP A 7 -9.33 -10.79 5.36
CA ASP A 7 -10.15 -9.74 6.01
C ASP A 7 -9.27 -8.55 6.45
N GLU A 8 -8.03 -8.80 6.89
CA GLU A 8 -7.09 -7.76 7.31
C GLU A 8 -6.57 -6.93 6.13
N LYS A 9 -6.38 -7.56 4.97
CA LYS A 9 -5.95 -6.87 3.74
C LYS A 9 -7.09 -6.02 3.18
N GLU A 10 -8.30 -6.56 3.12
CA GLU A 10 -9.48 -5.82 2.67
C GLU A 10 -9.83 -4.65 3.60
N TYR A 11 -9.70 -4.83 4.91
CA TYR A 11 -9.85 -3.75 5.88
C TYR A 11 -8.84 -2.64 5.66
N ARG A 12 -7.56 -2.98 5.37
CA ARG A 12 -6.52 -2.00 5.04
C ARG A 12 -6.86 -1.21 3.78
N ILE A 13 -7.32 -1.88 2.72
CA ILE A 13 -7.75 -1.23 1.47
C ILE A 13 -8.95 -0.31 1.74
N GLY A 14 -9.97 -0.80 2.44
CA GLY A 14 -11.15 -0.01 2.76
C GLY A 14 -10.83 1.24 3.58
N ARG A 15 -9.93 1.11 4.57
CA ARG A 15 -9.43 2.25 5.35
C ARG A 15 -8.69 3.25 4.48
N PHE A 16 -7.83 2.79 3.57
CA PHE A 16 -7.12 3.66 2.64
C PHE A 16 -8.10 4.45 1.75
N PHE A 17 -9.18 3.83 1.28
CA PHE A 17 -10.21 4.53 0.49
C PHE A 17 -10.89 5.65 1.29
N VAL A 18 -11.11 5.45 2.59
CA VAL A 18 -11.66 6.49 3.48
C VAL A 18 -10.66 7.61 3.72
N GLU A 19 -9.41 7.27 4.03
CA GLU A 19 -8.35 8.26 4.32
C GLU A 19 -8.04 9.15 3.11
N ASN A 20 -8.23 8.64 1.89
CA ASN A 20 -8.05 9.40 0.64
C ASN A 20 -9.36 10.01 0.09
N GLY A 21 -10.48 9.90 0.81
CA GLY A 21 -11.75 10.50 0.41
C GLY A 21 -12.41 9.86 -0.82
N ILE A 22 -12.00 8.65 -1.20
CA ILE A 22 -12.59 7.87 -2.31
C ILE A 22 -13.98 7.38 -1.90
N ILE A 23 -14.13 6.97 -0.65
CA ILE A 23 -15.42 6.68 -0.01
C ILE A 23 -15.45 7.34 1.37
N ASN A 24 -16.62 7.44 1.99
CA ASN A 24 -16.76 7.88 3.37
C ASN A 24 -16.86 6.70 4.36
N GLN A 25 -16.73 6.99 5.65
CA GLN A 25 -16.77 5.98 6.70
C GLN A 25 -18.10 5.21 6.77
N ALA A 26 -19.22 5.85 6.43
CA ALA A 26 -20.54 5.21 6.45
C ALA A 26 -20.69 4.20 5.30
N GLN A 27 -20.23 4.57 4.10
CA GLN A 27 -20.17 3.72 2.91
C GLN A 27 -19.28 2.49 3.14
N LEU A 28 -18.10 2.69 3.74
CA LEU A 28 -17.23 1.56 4.10
C LEU A 28 -17.92 0.61 5.08
N LYS A 29 -18.59 1.15 6.11
CA LYS A 29 -19.28 0.35 7.12
C LYS A 29 -20.41 -0.47 6.49
N GLU A 30 -21.23 0.15 5.66
CA GLU A 30 -22.33 -0.53 4.96
C GLU A 30 -21.81 -1.65 4.05
N ALA A 31 -20.74 -1.40 3.30
CA ALA A 31 -20.12 -2.41 2.45
C ALA A 31 -19.55 -3.60 3.25
N LEU A 32 -18.94 -3.35 4.42
CA LEU A 32 -18.44 -4.38 5.33
C LEU A 32 -19.56 -5.19 6.00
N GLU A 33 -20.70 -4.56 6.30
CA GLU A 33 -21.89 -5.25 6.80
C GLU A 33 -22.42 -6.23 5.73
N LEU A 34 -22.57 -5.78 4.48
CA LEU A 34 -22.97 -6.63 3.36
C LEU A 34 -21.96 -7.76 3.07
N GLN A 35 -20.67 -7.50 3.25
CA GLN A 35 -19.62 -8.52 3.12
C GLN A 35 -19.69 -9.54 4.24
N SER A 36 -20.04 -9.12 5.45
CA SER A 36 -20.18 -10.02 6.60
C SER A 36 -21.29 -11.05 6.38
N ASP A 37 -22.35 -10.64 5.67
CA ASP A 37 -23.45 -11.53 5.25
C ASP A 37 -23.05 -12.51 4.15
N ASN A 38 -22.08 -12.15 3.30
CA ASN A 38 -21.52 -13.04 2.28
C ASN A 38 -20.01 -12.82 2.11
N ARG A 39 -19.22 -13.59 2.85
CA ARG A 39 -17.75 -13.51 2.88
C ARG A 39 -17.06 -13.90 1.58
N GLU A 40 -17.76 -14.50 0.62
CA GLU A 40 -17.18 -14.80 -0.70
C GLU A 40 -17.15 -13.56 -1.60
N ARG A 41 -17.92 -12.51 -1.28
CA ARG A 41 -17.93 -11.26 -2.03
C ARG A 41 -16.77 -10.37 -1.60
N LEU A 42 -16.11 -9.79 -2.59
CA LEU A 42 -15.03 -8.84 -2.35
C LEU A 42 -15.61 -7.46 -1.99
N LEU A 43 -14.94 -6.76 -1.08
CA LEU A 43 -15.36 -5.41 -0.65
C LEU A 43 -15.52 -4.45 -1.85
N GLY A 44 -14.58 -4.50 -2.81
CA GLY A 44 -14.63 -3.68 -4.02
C GLY A 44 -15.83 -3.97 -4.91
N GLU A 45 -16.22 -5.24 -5.06
CA GLU A 45 -17.41 -5.61 -5.84
C GLU A 45 -18.69 -5.10 -5.19
N ILE A 46 -18.75 -5.13 -3.86
CA ILE A 46 -19.86 -4.60 -3.09
C ILE A 46 -19.98 -3.09 -3.30
N LEU A 47 -18.88 -2.35 -3.18
CA LEU A 47 -18.84 -0.89 -3.42
C LEU A 47 -19.32 -0.53 -4.83
N VAL A 48 -18.96 -1.32 -5.84
CA VAL A 48 -19.44 -1.13 -7.22
C VAL A 48 -20.93 -1.48 -7.36
N THR A 49 -21.37 -2.58 -6.76
CA THR A 49 -22.79 -3.00 -6.81
C THR A 49 -23.70 -1.98 -6.14
N MET A 50 -23.22 -1.33 -5.07
CA MET A 50 -23.93 -0.26 -4.36
C MET A 50 -23.96 1.06 -5.15
N GLY A 51 -23.22 1.17 -6.25
CA GLY A 51 -23.08 2.42 -7.01
C GLY A 51 -22.26 3.49 -6.29
N ILE A 52 -21.50 3.11 -5.26
CA ILE A 52 -20.58 4.03 -4.56
C ILE A 52 -19.37 4.33 -5.44
N LEU A 53 -18.87 3.30 -6.14
CA LEU A 53 -17.79 3.42 -7.12
C LEU A 53 -18.24 2.85 -8.46
N SER A 54 -17.82 3.46 -9.55
CA SER A 54 -17.74 2.81 -10.85
C SER A 54 -16.61 1.78 -10.87
N LYS A 55 -16.60 0.91 -11.89
CA LYS A 55 -15.48 -0.04 -12.07
C LYS A 55 -14.17 0.70 -12.31
N GLU A 56 -14.23 1.79 -13.06
CA GLU A 56 -13.09 2.65 -13.39
C GLU A 56 -12.53 3.33 -12.13
N GLU A 57 -13.40 3.88 -11.27
CA GLU A 57 -12.98 4.47 -9.99
C GLU A 57 -12.36 3.44 -9.04
N LEU A 58 -12.92 2.22 -9.00
CA LEU A 58 -12.33 1.14 -8.21
C LEU A 58 -10.93 0.77 -8.71
N ILE A 59 -10.73 0.69 -10.03
CA ILE A 59 -9.41 0.40 -10.62
C ILE A 59 -8.40 1.49 -10.23
N MET A 60 -8.74 2.77 -10.42
CA MET A 60 -7.87 3.89 -10.05
C MET A 60 -7.54 3.90 -8.56
N ALA A 61 -8.51 3.62 -7.70
CA ALA A 61 -8.33 3.54 -6.26
C ALA A 61 -7.37 2.41 -5.85
N ILE A 62 -7.47 1.25 -6.51
CA ILE A 62 -6.57 0.11 -6.28
C ILE A 62 -5.15 0.42 -6.77
N GLU A 63 -5.00 1.05 -7.94
CA GLU A 63 -3.70 1.50 -8.45
C GLU A 63 -3.03 2.47 -7.48
N MET A 64 -3.78 3.45 -6.98
CA MET A 64 -3.30 4.41 -5.98
C MET A 64 -2.89 3.71 -4.68
N PHE A 65 -3.68 2.75 -4.20
CA PHE A 65 -3.33 1.94 -3.03
C PHE A 65 -2.01 1.20 -3.23
N MET A 66 -1.83 0.52 -4.38
CA MET A 66 -0.58 -0.17 -4.70
C MET A 66 0.60 0.81 -4.72
N MET A 67 0.49 1.94 -5.42
CA MET A 67 1.59 2.93 -5.48
C MET A 67 1.98 3.52 -4.11
N MET A 68 1.02 3.72 -3.20
CA MET A 68 1.26 4.36 -1.90
C MET A 68 1.59 3.40 -0.77
N THR A 69 1.18 2.13 -0.88
CA THR A 69 1.35 1.14 0.20
C THR A 69 2.36 0.05 -0.12
N ASP A 70 2.80 -0.09 -1.38
CA ASP A 70 3.91 -0.97 -1.77
C ASP A 70 5.28 -0.43 -1.34
N SER A 71 5.30 0.55 -0.42
CA SER A 71 6.51 0.98 0.30
C SER A 71 7.04 -0.09 1.28
N ASP A 72 6.28 -1.16 1.57
CA ASP A 72 6.80 -2.37 2.22
C ASP A 72 7.79 -3.14 1.32
N ASN A 73 7.94 -2.73 0.05
CA ASN A 73 8.95 -3.24 -0.87
C ASN A 73 9.64 -2.11 -1.67
N MET A 74 9.81 -0.91 -1.08
CA MET A 74 11.00 -0.12 -1.40
C MET A 74 12.19 -0.88 -0.83
N GLY A 75 12.64 -1.87 -1.60
CA GLY A 75 13.91 -2.52 -1.39
C GLY A 75 14.96 -1.44 -1.17
N ILE A 76 15.62 -1.58 -0.03
CA ILE A 76 16.87 -0.91 0.34
C ILE A 76 17.97 -1.10 -0.75
N ASP A 77 17.69 -1.85 -1.81
CA ASP A 77 18.56 -2.16 -2.95
C ASP A 77 18.89 -0.97 -3.87
N GLU A 78 18.08 0.10 -3.92
CA GLU A 78 18.43 1.30 -4.73
C GLU A 78 19.04 2.44 -3.88
N TRP A 79 19.16 2.28 -2.56
CA TRP A 79 19.66 3.39 -1.73
C TRP A 79 21.18 3.47 -1.66
N LEU A 80 21.90 2.48 -2.19
CA LEU A 80 23.35 2.54 -2.44
C LEU A 80 23.71 1.56 -3.57
N ASP A 81 23.73 2.02 -4.82
CA ASP A 81 24.49 1.30 -5.85
C ASP A 81 25.94 1.13 -5.34
N GLN A 82 26.52 -0.06 -5.51
CA GLN A 82 27.84 -0.41 -4.96
C GLN A 82 28.95 0.56 -5.41
N ASP A 83 28.74 1.24 -6.53
CA ASP A 83 29.63 2.28 -7.07
C ASP A 83 29.69 3.56 -6.22
N GLU A 84 28.58 3.99 -5.59
CA GLU A 84 28.58 5.17 -4.69
C GLU A 84 29.26 4.86 -3.35
N VAL A 85 29.09 3.64 -2.86
CA VAL A 85 29.76 3.14 -1.64
C VAL A 85 31.26 3.10 -1.84
N ASP A 86 31.72 2.62 -3.00
CA ASP A 86 33.13 2.58 -3.38
C ASP A 86 33.72 4.00 -3.54
N LEU A 87 32.95 4.94 -4.08
CA LEU A 87 33.38 6.33 -4.21
C LEU A 87 33.58 6.99 -2.83
N MET A 88 32.70 6.71 -1.87
CA MET A 88 32.84 7.20 -0.48
C MET A 88 34.00 6.52 0.26
N LEU A 89 34.20 5.21 0.10
CA LEU A 89 35.31 4.47 0.72
C LEU A 89 36.67 4.99 0.25
N ARG A 90 36.83 5.25 -1.05
CA ARG A 90 38.07 5.81 -1.63
C ARG A 90 38.41 7.19 -1.06
N SER A 91 37.40 8.02 -0.77
CA SER A 91 37.61 9.34 -0.16
C SER A 91 38.14 9.24 1.27
N ILE A 92 37.76 8.20 2.00
CA ILE A 92 38.21 7.95 3.38
C ILE A 92 39.63 7.37 3.41
N GLU A 93 39.99 6.47 2.50
CA GLU A 93 41.33 5.88 2.43
C GLU A 93 42.41 6.87 1.95
N SER A 94 42.09 7.77 1.02
CA SER A 94 43.03 8.82 0.57
C SER A 94 43.35 9.84 1.67
N SER A 95 42.46 10.00 2.65
CA SER A 95 42.62 10.92 3.78
C SER A 95 43.53 10.37 4.89
N LYS A 96 43.75 9.05 4.98
CA LYS A 96 44.62 8.42 5.99
C LYS A 96 46.08 8.24 5.56
N SER A 97 46.43 8.41 4.28
CA SER A 97 47.79 8.18 3.76
C SER A 97 48.68 9.43 3.62
N LYS A 98 48.22 10.61 4.04
CA LYS A 98 49.03 11.85 4.08
C LYS A 98 49.52 12.25 5.48
N SER A 99 49.60 11.29 6.40
CA SER A 99 50.25 11.49 7.71
C SER A 99 51.00 10.24 8.12
N SER A 100 52.08 9.94 7.40
CA SER A 100 53.29 9.36 7.98
C SER A 100 54.50 9.57 7.10
#